data_AF-A0AAU7C7T6-F1
#
_entry.id   AF-A0AAU7C7T6-F1
#
_cell.length_a   1.000
_cell.length_b   1.000
_cell.length_c   1.000
_cell.angle_alpha   90.00
_cell.angle_beta   90.00
_cell.angle_gamma   90.00
#
_symmetry.space_group_name_H-M   'P 1'
#
loop_
_entity.id
_entity.type
_entity.pdbx_description
1 polymer ?
#
loop_
_entity_poly.entity_id
_entity_poly.type
_entity_poly.pdbx_seq_one_letter_code
_entity_poly.pdbx_strand_id
1 'polypeptide(L)'
;MTLGTKGKPGTGPDHFNQPTDVAISPSGAFFVSDGYGNARVLAFSKEGRFLKEWGKRGTGDGEFRLPHAICLDRRGRIYVGDRENDRVQIFDPEGKFLASWTTGGAPFGLGLAGDGRLFVADGRANRVTVLDPEGKPLTHWGQKGTEPGQFLLPHAACLDSQGAVYVAEINGKRVQKFTAK
;
A
#
# COMPACT_ATOMS: atom_id res chain seq x y z
N MET A 1 -20.73 1.95 -8.24
CA MET A 1 -19.99 1.38 -9.37
C MET A 1 -19.36 0.07 -8.92
N THR A 2 -19.29 -0.92 -9.80
CA THR A 2 -18.65 -2.21 -9.54
C THR A 2 -17.69 -2.50 -10.68
N LEU A 3 -16.45 -2.85 -10.35
CA LEU A 3 -15.46 -3.32 -11.32
C LEU A 3 -15.12 -4.78 -11.05
N GLY A 4 -14.92 -5.57 -12.10
CA GLY A 4 -14.72 -7.01 -12.00
C GLY A 4 -16.01 -7.79 -11.73
N THR A 5 -15.90 -9.11 -11.82
CA THR A 5 -16.98 -10.05 -11.52
C THR A 5 -16.60 -10.94 -10.35
N LYS A 6 -17.44 -10.96 -9.29
CA LYS A 6 -17.20 -11.78 -8.10
C LYS A 6 -16.98 -13.25 -8.49
N GLY A 7 -15.88 -13.83 -8.00
CA GLY A 7 -15.55 -15.25 -8.22
C GLY A 7 -15.05 -15.60 -9.62
N LYS A 8 -14.88 -14.62 -10.52
CA LYS A 8 -14.32 -14.82 -11.86
C LYS A 8 -12.97 -14.12 -11.99
N PRO A 9 -11.85 -14.80 -11.71
CA PRO A 9 -10.54 -14.21 -11.86
C PRO A 9 -10.24 -13.96 -13.35
N GLY A 10 -9.43 -12.94 -13.64
CA GLY A 10 -8.95 -12.66 -14.99
C GLY A 10 -7.81 -11.67 -15.03
N THR A 11 -7.19 -11.56 -16.20
CA THR A 11 -6.07 -10.67 -16.50
C THR A 11 -6.46 -9.52 -17.44
N GLY A 12 -7.74 -9.40 -17.79
CA GLY A 12 -8.24 -8.29 -18.60
C GLY A 12 -8.28 -6.97 -17.81
N PRO A 13 -8.46 -5.83 -18.49
CA PRO A 13 -8.60 -4.50 -17.89
C PRO A 13 -9.87 -4.33 -17.05
N ASP A 14 -10.84 -5.22 -17.23
CA ASP A 14 -12.15 -5.28 -16.56
C ASP A 14 -12.25 -6.43 -15.55
N HIS A 15 -11.17 -7.18 -15.33
CA HIS A 15 -11.10 -8.31 -14.41
C HIS A 15 -9.93 -8.15 -13.43
N PHE A 16 -10.04 -8.80 -12.28
CA PHE A 16 -8.99 -8.87 -11.27
C PHE A 16 -8.72 -10.33 -10.92
N ASN A 17 -7.56 -10.61 -10.32
CA ASN A 17 -7.27 -11.90 -9.74
C ASN A 17 -6.71 -11.70 -8.33
N GLN A 18 -7.64 -11.66 -7.37
CA GLN A 18 -7.36 -11.38 -5.96
C GLN A 18 -6.66 -10.02 -5.76
N PRO A 19 -7.37 -8.91 -6.06
CA PRO A 19 -6.85 -7.58 -5.82
C PRO A 19 -6.72 -7.31 -4.32
N THR A 20 -5.75 -6.47 -3.96
CA THR A 20 -5.26 -6.32 -2.60
C THR A 20 -5.66 -5.01 -1.95
N ASP A 21 -5.60 -3.89 -2.68
CA ASP A 21 -5.83 -2.55 -2.12
C ASP A 21 -6.21 -1.53 -3.21
N VAL A 22 -6.71 -0.37 -2.79
CA VAL A 22 -7.14 0.73 -3.66
C VAL A 22 -6.76 2.09 -3.10
N ALA A 23 -6.26 2.99 -3.96
CA ALA A 23 -6.02 4.39 -3.62
C ALA A 23 -6.77 5.32 -4.58
N ILE A 24 -7.38 6.37 -4.04
CA ILE A 24 -8.21 7.32 -4.79
C ILE A 24 -7.55 8.70 -4.75
N SER A 25 -7.37 9.31 -5.91
CA SER A 25 -6.84 10.67 -6.03
C SER A 25 -7.92 11.72 -5.74
N PRO A 26 -7.54 12.98 -5.45
CA PRO A 26 -8.51 14.06 -5.26
C PRO A 26 -9.42 14.32 -6.47
N SER A 27 -9.01 13.97 -7.69
CA SER A 27 -9.85 14.08 -8.89
C SER A 27 -10.86 12.95 -9.05
N GLY A 28 -10.78 11.93 -8.18
CA GLY A 28 -11.60 10.73 -8.20
C GLY A 28 -11.04 9.61 -9.10
N ALA A 29 -9.94 9.85 -9.82
CA ALA A 29 -9.20 8.74 -10.44
C ALA A 29 -8.67 7.80 -9.36
N PHE A 30 -8.56 6.51 -9.64
CA PHE A 30 -8.14 5.55 -8.62
C PHE A 30 -7.28 4.44 -9.20
N PHE A 31 -6.52 3.81 -8.30
CA PHE A 31 -5.52 2.83 -8.62
C PHE A 31 -5.75 1.59 -7.77
N VAL A 32 -5.71 0.42 -8.38
CA VAL A 32 -5.94 -0.87 -7.72
C VAL A 32 -4.68 -1.70 -7.84
N SER A 33 -4.16 -2.18 -6.72
CA SER A 33 -3.14 -3.23 -6.73
C SER A 33 -3.80 -4.59 -6.91
N ASP A 34 -3.48 -5.27 -8.00
CA ASP A 34 -4.03 -6.58 -8.36
C ASP A 34 -3.01 -7.67 -8.04
N GLY A 35 -2.79 -7.86 -6.73
CA GLY A 35 -1.51 -8.33 -6.22
C GLY A 35 -1.28 -9.83 -6.22
N TYR A 36 -2.21 -10.60 -5.65
CA TYR A 36 -1.97 -12.02 -5.39
C TYR A 36 -1.88 -12.85 -6.68
N GLY A 37 -2.71 -12.54 -7.68
CA GLY A 37 -2.78 -13.30 -8.93
C GLY A 37 -2.02 -12.68 -10.10
N ASN A 38 -2.01 -11.34 -10.22
CA ASN A 38 -1.60 -10.68 -11.47
C ASN A 38 -0.34 -9.80 -11.35
N ALA A 39 0.14 -9.51 -10.13
CA ALA A 39 1.36 -8.74 -9.89
C ALA A 39 1.44 -7.42 -10.68
N ARG A 40 0.34 -6.67 -10.69
CA ARG A 40 0.17 -5.42 -11.46
C ARG A 40 -0.58 -4.34 -10.67
N VAL A 41 -0.55 -3.12 -11.18
CA VAL A 41 -1.40 -2.01 -10.75
C VAL A 41 -2.23 -1.54 -11.94
N LEU A 42 -3.52 -1.28 -11.72
CA LEU A 42 -4.44 -0.75 -12.72
C LEU A 42 -4.90 0.65 -12.32
N ALA A 43 -5.00 1.57 -13.28
CA ALA A 43 -5.53 2.91 -13.09
C ALA A 43 -6.88 3.08 -13.79
N PHE A 44 -7.78 3.80 -13.15
CA PHE A 44 -9.14 4.04 -13.62
C PHE A 44 -9.53 5.52 -13.49
N SER A 45 -10.43 5.98 -14.38
CA SER A 45 -11.09 7.28 -14.22
C SER A 45 -12.09 7.26 -13.06
N LYS A 46 -12.58 8.43 -12.64
CA LYS A 46 -13.65 8.51 -11.61
C LYS A 46 -14.94 7.79 -11.99
N GLU A 47 -15.17 7.57 -13.29
CA GLU A 47 -16.28 6.78 -13.83
C GLU A 47 -15.96 5.28 -13.98
N GLY A 48 -14.77 4.83 -13.55
CA GLY A 48 -14.35 3.44 -13.63
C GLY A 48 -13.89 2.98 -15.00
N ARG A 49 -13.62 3.90 -15.93
CA ARG A 49 -13.01 3.55 -17.21
C ARG A 49 -11.56 3.17 -17.00
N PHE A 50 -11.15 2.01 -17.50
CA PHE A 50 -9.74 1.61 -17.52
C PHE A 50 -8.92 2.66 -18.27
N LEU A 51 -7.80 3.07 -17.66
CA LEU A 51 -6.88 4.03 -18.25
C LEU A 51 -5.58 3.35 -18.69
N LYS A 52 -4.98 2.56 -17.78
CA LYS A 52 -3.69 1.90 -18.00
C LYS A 52 -3.43 0.86 -16.92
N GLU A 53 -2.45 0.01 -17.18
CA GLU A 53 -1.84 -0.87 -16.19
C GLU A 53 -0.32 -0.88 -16.34
N TRP A 54 0.36 -1.25 -15.26
CA TRP A 54 1.78 -1.53 -15.27
C TRP A 54 2.11 -2.58 -14.21
N GLY A 55 3.30 -3.15 -14.31
CA GLY A 55 3.70 -4.26 -13.47
C GLY A 55 3.62 -5.60 -14.19
N LYS A 56 4.50 -6.49 -13.76
CA LYS A 56 4.52 -7.91 -14.07
C LYS A 56 5.26 -8.60 -12.94
N ARG A 57 5.13 -9.92 -12.86
CA ARG A 57 5.83 -10.70 -11.84
C ARG A 57 7.35 -10.57 -11.99
N GLY A 58 8.04 -10.16 -10.93
CA GLY A 58 9.50 -10.01 -10.94
C GLY A 58 10.07 -9.24 -9.75
N THR A 59 11.33 -8.84 -9.88
CA THR A 59 12.12 -8.16 -8.83
C THR A 59 12.81 -6.89 -9.34
N GLY A 60 12.74 -6.61 -10.64
CA GLY A 60 13.28 -5.37 -11.23
C GLY A 60 12.42 -4.15 -10.97
N ASP A 61 12.88 -3.00 -11.45
CA ASP A 61 12.13 -1.74 -11.38
C ASP A 61 10.85 -1.83 -12.22
N GLY A 62 9.72 -1.43 -11.63
CA GLY A 62 8.41 -1.57 -12.25
C GLY A 62 7.88 -3.02 -12.31
N GLU A 63 8.60 -4.00 -11.77
CA GLU A 63 8.13 -5.38 -11.57
C GLU A 63 7.70 -5.58 -10.12
N PHE A 64 6.77 -6.50 -9.87
CA PHE A 64 6.28 -6.78 -8.51
C PHE A 64 6.30 -8.28 -8.22
N ARG A 65 6.53 -8.66 -6.97
CA ARG A 65 6.28 -10.04 -6.56
C ARG A 65 4.92 -10.19 -5.92
N LEU A 66 4.50 -9.20 -5.12
CA LEU A 66 3.14 -9.08 -4.60
C LEU A 66 2.85 -7.62 -4.23
N PRO A 67 2.31 -6.81 -5.16
CA PRO A 67 1.87 -5.46 -4.84
C PRO A 67 0.63 -5.55 -3.94
N HIS A 68 0.80 -5.26 -2.66
CA HIS A 68 -0.18 -5.54 -1.62
C HIS A 68 -0.88 -4.30 -1.09
N ALA A 69 -0.16 -3.19 -1.01
CA ALA A 69 -0.67 -1.94 -0.46
C ALA A 69 -0.40 -0.81 -1.45
N ILE A 70 -1.30 0.16 -1.51
CA ILE A 70 -1.16 1.31 -2.41
C ILE A 70 -1.65 2.59 -1.75
N CYS A 71 -0.89 3.68 -1.89
CA CYS A 71 -1.32 5.02 -1.46
C CYS A 71 -0.79 6.12 -2.39
N LEU A 72 -1.32 7.33 -2.25
CA LEU A 72 -0.99 8.47 -3.09
C LEU A 72 -0.49 9.65 -2.24
N ASP A 73 0.47 10.40 -2.77
CA ASP A 73 0.81 11.70 -2.22
C ASP A 73 -0.04 12.84 -2.82
N ARG A 74 0.13 14.06 -2.29
CA ARG A 74 -0.60 15.25 -2.77
C ARG A 74 -0.27 15.65 -4.21
N ARG A 75 0.85 15.19 -4.75
CA ARG A 75 1.29 15.41 -6.14
C ARG A 75 0.79 14.31 -7.07
N GLY A 76 0.07 13.31 -6.54
CA GLY A 76 -0.41 12.15 -7.30
C GLY A 76 0.66 11.07 -7.52
N ARG A 77 1.83 11.15 -6.88
CA ARG A 77 2.80 10.05 -6.92
C ARG A 77 2.20 8.83 -6.23
N ILE A 78 2.46 7.68 -6.81
CA ILE A 78 1.85 6.40 -6.43
C ILE A 78 2.87 5.57 -5.70
N TYR A 79 2.57 5.18 -4.47
CA TYR A 79 3.42 4.35 -3.63
C TYR A 79 2.82 2.96 -3.57
N VAL A 80 3.58 1.95 -4.00
CA VAL A 80 3.14 0.56 -4.07
C VAL A 80 4.01 -0.30 -3.17
N GLY A 81 3.42 -0.88 -2.13
CA GLY A 81 4.08 -1.83 -1.24
C GLY A 81 4.18 -3.20 -1.90
N ASP A 82 5.39 -3.57 -2.29
CA ASP A 82 5.70 -4.87 -2.89
C ASP A 82 6.10 -5.85 -1.79
N ARG A 83 5.08 -6.45 -1.16
CA ARG A 83 5.18 -7.19 0.10
C ARG A 83 6.22 -8.30 0.09
N GLU A 84 6.33 -9.00 -1.03
CA GLU A 84 7.21 -10.17 -1.15
C GLU A 84 8.62 -9.82 -1.66
N ASN A 85 8.86 -8.55 -2.01
CA ASN A 85 10.19 -8.02 -2.31
C ASN A 85 10.67 -7.03 -1.22
N ASP A 86 9.95 -6.93 -0.10
CA ASP A 86 10.30 -6.12 1.09
C ASP A 86 10.62 -4.63 0.79
N ARG A 87 9.95 -4.09 -0.24
CA ARG A 87 10.21 -2.74 -0.77
C ARG A 87 8.93 -1.98 -1.09
N VAL A 88 9.04 -0.66 -1.17
CA VAL A 88 8.02 0.23 -1.73
C VAL A 88 8.56 0.83 -3.02
N GLN A 89 7.78 0.75 -4.09
CA GLN A 89 8.10 1.41 -5.36
C GLN A 89 7.23 2.65 -5.55
N ILE A 90 7.82 3.70 -6.10
CA ILE A 90 7.18 4.99 -6.32
C ILE A 90 7.07 5.23 -7.83
N PHE A 91 5.88 5.63 -8.27
CA PHE A 91 5.58 5.94 -9.66
C PHE A 91 5.01 7.36 -9.79
N ASP A 92 5.13 7.95 -10.97
CA ASP A 92 4.37 9.15 -11.30
C ASP A 92 2.89 8.82 -11.57
N PRO A 93 2.01 9.82 -11.70
CA PRO A 93 0.59 9.59 -12.05
C PRO A 93 0.41 8.83 -13.37
N GLU A 94 1.42 8.86 -14.24
CA GLU A 94 1.42 8.18 -15.52
C GLU A 94 1.80 6.69 -15.43
N GLY A 95 2.26 6.21 -14.28
CA GLY A 95 2.70 4.84 -14.04
C GLY A 95 4.19 4.60 -14.36
N LYS A 96 4.96 5.65 -14.58
CA LYS A 96 6.41 5.56 -14.81
C LYS A 96 7.14 5.40 -13.47
N PHE A 97 8.05 4.45 -13.40
CA PHE A 97 8.90 4.24 -12.23
C PHE A 97 9.74 5.48 -11.92
N LEU A 98 9.78 5.85 -10.64
CA LEU A 98 10.57 6.97 -10.12
C LEU A 98 11.65 6.51 -9.14
N ALA A 99 11.31 5.63 -8.20
CA ALA A 99 12.21 5.18 -7.15
C ALA A 99 11.76 3.85 -6.51
N SER A 100 12.69 3.19 -5.83
CA SER A 100 12.43 2.02 -4.98
C SER A 100 13.10 2.22 -3.63
N TRP A 101 12.35 1.97 -2.55
CA TRP A 101 12.81 2.10 -1.18
C TRP A 101 12.76 0.76 -0.46
N THR A 102 13.87 0.36 0.15
CA THR A 102 13.89 -0.78 1.06
C THR A 102 13.20 -0.38 2.36
N THR A 103 12.23 -1.18 2.81
CA THR A 103 11.48 -0.85 4.04
C THR A 103 12.05 -1.54 5.29
N GLY A 104 12.99 -2.47 5.10
CA GLY A 104 13.53 -3.32 6.17
C GLY A 104 12.53 -4.37 6.66
N GLY A 105 11.47 -4.62 5.89
CA GLY A 105 10.33 -5.46 6.27
C GLY A 105 9.34 -5.65 5.12
N ALA A 106 8.23 -6.31 5.39
CA ALA A 106 7.20 -6.55 4.37
C ALA A 106 6.10 -5.48 4.46
N PRO A 107 5.85 -4.67 3.42
CA PRO A 107 4.77 -3.68 3.44
C PRO A 107 3.40 -4.34 3.26
N PHE A 108 2.72 -4.66 4.36
CA PHE A 108 1.33 -5.15 4.33
C PHE A 108 0.33 -4.00 4.19
N GLY A 109 0.60 -2.87 4.83
CA GLY A 109 -0.21 -1.65 4.73
C GLY A 109 0.64 -0.40 4.68
N LEU A 110 0.16 0.63 3.98
CA LEU A 110 0.85 1.91 3.82
C LEU A 110 -0.05 3.07 4.27
N GLY A 111 0.47 3.94 5.13
CA GLY A 111 -0.12 5.22 5.47
C GLY A 111 0.84 6.35 5.13
N LEU A 112 0.40 7.35 4.35
CA LEU A 112 1.26 8.47 3.96
C LEU A 112 0.82 9.76 4.66
N ALA A 113 1.73 10.39 5.38
CA ALA A 113 1.49 11.68 6.01
C ALA A 113 1.60 12.84 5.01
N GLY A 114 0.95 13.97 5.32
CA GLY A 114 0.98 15.16 4.47
C GLY A 114 2.36 15.83 4.33
N ASP A 115 3.29 15.49 5.22
CA ASP A 115 4.70 15.92 5.18
C ASP A 115 5.60 14.95 4.38
N GLY A 116 5.04 13.87 3.84
CA GLY A 116 5.75 12.88 3.03
C GLY A 116 6.30 11.69 3.81
N ARG A 117 6.16 11.63 5.15
CA ARG A 117 6.55 10.44 5.90
C ARG A 117 5.65 9.24 5.59
N LEU A 118 6.27 8.10 5.32
CA LEU A 118 5.56 6.87 5.00
C LEU A 118 5.57 5.91 6.21
N PHE A 119 4.39 5.49 6.63
CA PHE A 119 4.16 4.51 7.67
C PHE A 119 3.89 3.15 7.02
N VAL A 120 4.75 2.18 7.31
CA VAL A 120 4.71 0.84 6.75
C VAL A 120 4.31 -0.14 7.84
N ALA A 121 3.10 -0.66 7.78
CA ALA A 121 2.67 -1.76 8.64
C ALA A 121 3.28 -3.07 8.14
N ASP A 122 4.09 -3.71 8.98
CA ASP A 122 4.73 -4.98 8.69
C ASP A 122 4.13 -6.10 9.53
N GLY A 123 3.28 -6.89 8.86
CA GLY A 123 2.65 -8.07 9.42
C GLY A 123 3.64 -9.13 9.92
N ARG A 124 4.74 -9.35 9.21
CA ARG A 124 5.76 -10.36 9.56
C ARG A 124 6.53 -9.94 10.79
N ALA A 125 6.91 -8.67 10.86
CA ALA A 125 7.67 -8.13 11.98
C ALA A 125 6.80 -7.69 13.18
N ASN A 126 5.47 -7.64 13.03
CA ASN A 126 4.53 -7.12 14.04
C ASN A 126 4.91 -5.72 14.52
N ARG A 127 5.24 -4.82 13.59
CA ARG A 127 5.64 -3.44 13.86
C ARG A 127 5.17 -2.49 12.77
N VAL A 128 5.24 -1.20 13.05
CA VAL A 128 5.17 -0.14 12.05
C VAL A 128 6.54 0.50 11.90
N THR A 129 7.05 0.59 10.68
CA THR A 129 8.27 1.34 10.33
C THR A 129 7.87 2.69 9.73
N VAL A 130 8.58 3.76 10.08
CA VAL A 130 8.41 5.10 9.50
C VAL A 130 9.60 5.43 8.63
N LEU A 131 9.34 5.82 7.38
CA LEU A 131 10.34 6.33 6.45
C LEU A 131 10.16 7.85 6.29
N ASP A 132 11.26 8.56 6.05
CA ASP A 132 11.23 9.96 5.63
C ASP A 132 10.79 10.12 4.15
N PRO A 133 10.57 11.34 3.66
CA PRO A 133 10.18 11.59 2.28
C PRO A 133 11.19 11.12 1.22
N GLU A 134 12.42 10.79 1.62
CA GLU A 134 13.50 10.25 0.80
C GLU A 134 13.60 8.72 0.90
N GLY A 135 12.80 8.07 1.75
CA GLY A 135 12.73 6.62 1.91
C GLY A 135 13.67 6.04 2.96
N LYS A 136 14.36 6.89 3.73
CA LYS A 136 15.26 6.43 4.80
C LYS A 136 14.46 6.14 6.08
N PRO A 137 14.75 5.03 6.80
CA PRO A 137 14.11 4.74 8.07
C PRO A 137 14.37 5.82 9.13
N LEU A 138 13.30 6.32 9.74
CA LEU A 138 13.33 7.27 10.85
C LEU A 138 13.19 6.57 12.20
N THR A 139 12.17 5.71 12.31
CA THR A 139 11.86 5.01 13.56
C THR A 139 10.98 3.79 13.26
N HIS A 140 10.75 2.96 14.26
CA HIS A 140 9.71 1.94 14.25
C HIS A 140 9.13 1.75 15.65
N TRP A 141 7.94 1.17 15.72
CA TRP A 141 7.37 0.74 17.00
C TRP A 141 6.54 -0.53 16.85
N GLY A 142 6.41 -1.23 17.97
CA GLY A 142 5.63 -2.44 18.08
C GLY A 142 6.45 -3.72 18.09
N GLN A 143 5.80 -4.74 18.60
CA GLN A 143 6.28 -6.11 18.72
C GLN A 143 5.07 -7.04 18.77
N LYS A 144 5.30 -8.35 18.65
CA LYS A 144 4.21 -9.33 18.77
C LYS A 144 3.54 -9.24 20.15
N GLY A 145 2.21 -9.12 20.20
CA GLY A 145 1.43 -9.24 21.43
C GLY A 145 0.11 -8.47 21.43
N THR A 146 -0.56 -8.47 22.58
CA THR A 146 -1.94 -7.98 22.77
C THR A 146 -2.04 -6.69 23.57
N GLU A 147 -0.94 -6.15 24.08
CA GLU A 147 -0.97 -4.89 24.82
C GLU A 147 -1.06 -3.66 23.88
N PRO A 148 -1.41 -2.46 24.39
CA PRO A 148 -1.33 -1.23 23.61
C PRO A 148 0.08 -1.02 23.02
N GLY A 149 0.14 -0.81 21.71
CA GLY A 149 1.39 -0.69 20.96
C GLY A 149 2.04 -2.01 20.54
N GLN A 150 1.49 -3.15 20.93
CA GLN A 150 1.86 -4.46 20.39
C GLN A 150 0.89 -4.87 19.28
N PHE A 151 1.33 -5.73 18.37
CA PHE A 151 0.54 -6.15 17.22
C PHE A 151 0.52 -7.67 17.02
N LEU A 152 -0.55 -8.15 16.41
CA LEU A 152 -0.75 -9.50 15.91
C LEU A 152 -1.16 -9.39 14.43
N LEU A 153 -0.16 -9.44 13.55
CA LEU A 153 -0.30 -9.30 12.10
C LEU A 153 -0.94 -7.95 11.70
N PRO A 154 -0.25 -6.81 11.96
CA PRO A 154 -0.72 -5.51 11.47
C PRO A 154 -0.72 -5.51 9.94
N HIS A 155 -1.82 -5.06 9.34
CA HIS A 155 -2.12 -5.34 7.93
C HIS A 155 -2.62 -4.13 7.14
N ALA A 156 -3.16 -3.12 7.79
CA ALA A 156 -3.51 -1.85 7.15
C ALA A 156 -3.08 -0.69 8.05
N ALA A 157 -2.73 0.43 7.42
CA ALA A 157 -2.40 1.67 8.10
C ALA A 157 -3.08 2.85 7.38
N CYS A 158 -3.65 3.79 8.13
CA CYS A 158 -4.11 5.06 7.58
C CYS A 158 -3.86 6.20 8.59
N LEU A 159 -3.97 7.44 8.14
CA LEU A 159 -3.79 8.62 8.97
C LEU A 159 -5.03 9.51 8.92
N ASP A 160 -5.35 10.19 10.03
CA ASP A 160 -6.30 11.28 10.04
C ASP A 160 -5.63 12.64 9.74
N SER A 161 -6.45 13.69 9.63
CA SER A 161 -5.98 15.05 9.32
C SER A 161 -5.09 15.67 10.41
N GLN A 162 -5.07 15.09 11.61
CA GLN A 162 -4.21 15.51 12.71
C GLN A 162 -2.91 14.70 12.78
N GLY A 163 -2.72 13.76 11.84
CA GLY A 163 -1.55 12.90 11.77
C GLY A 163 -1.60 11.72 12.74
N ALA A 164 -2.75 11.41 13.34
CA ALA A 164 -2.88 10.19 14.12
C ALA A 164 -2.87 8.98 13.18
N VAL A 165 -2.13 7.94 13.55
CA VAL A 165 -1.97 6.72 12.78
C VAL A 165 -2.94 5.66 13.30
N TYR A 166 -3.71 5.05 12.41
CA TYR A 166 -4.60 3.93 12.73
C TYR A 166 -4.02 2.67 12.10
N VAL A 167 -3.84 1.62 12.89
CA VAL A 167 -3.29 0.34 12.43
C VAL A 167 -4.30 -0.75 12.70
N ALA A 168 -4.72 -1.46 11.65
CA ALA A 168 -5.64 -2.58 11.75
C ALA A 168 -4.90 -3.92 11.72
N GLU A 169 -5.34 -4.86 12.54
CA GLU A 169 -4.72 -6.17 12.71
C GLU A 169 -5.66 -7.28 12.25
N ILE A 170 -5.13 -8.28 11.53
CA ILE A 170 -5.91 -9.46 11.16
C ILE A 170 -6.08 -10.37 12.38
N ASN A 171 -4.99 -10.77 13.02
CA ASN A 171 -5.04 -11.75 14.11
C ASN A 171 -5.43 -11.10 15.43
N GLY A 172 -5.05 -9.84 15.65
CA GLY A 172 -5.48 -9.06 16.80
C GLY A 172 -6.95 -8.65 16.76
N LYS A 173 -7.60 -8.72 15.59
CA LYS A 173 -9.02 -8.37 15.35
C LYS A 173 -9.41 -7.00 15.93
N ARG A 174 -8.51 -6.03 15.82
CA ARG A 174 -8.66 -4.70 16.40
C ARG A 174 -8.00 -3.64 15.53
N VAL A 175 -8.34 -2.39 15.85
CA VAL A 175 -7.66 -1.20 15.34
C VAL A 175 -7.09 -0.44 16.53
N GLN A 176 -5.83 -0.02 16.41
CA GLN A 176 -5.19 0.84 17.40
C GLN A 176 -4.93 2.22 16.79
N LYS A 177 -5.23 3.28 17.56
CA LYS A 177 -4.93 4.68 17.22
C LYS A 177 -3.67 5.13 17.95
N PHE A 178 -2.75 5.75 17.24
CA PHE A 178 -1.51 6.30 17.76
C PHE A 178 -1.43 7.80 17.45
N THR A 179 -1.07 8.59 18.45
CA THR A 179 -0.87 10.04 18.34
C THR A 179 0.55 10.37 18.75
N ALA A 180 1.16 11.37 18.13
CA ALA A 180 2.35 11.99 18.71
C ALA A 180 1.99 12.53 20.11
N LYS A 181 2.88 12.30 21.07
CA LYS A 181 2.79 12.97 22.38
C LYS A 181 3.21 14.43 22.25
#